data_AF-A0A8H4MZ24-F1
#
_entry.id   AF-A0A8H4MZ24-F1
#
_cell.length_a   1.000
_cell.length_b   1.000
_cell.length_c   1.000
_cell.angle_alpha   90.00
_cell.angle_beta   90.00
_cell.angle_gamma   90.00
#
_symmetry.space_group_name_H-M   'P 1'
#
loop_
_entity.id
_entity.type
_entity.pdbx_description
1 polymer ?
#
loop_
_entity_poly.entity_id
_entity_poly.type
_entity_poly.pdbx_seq_one_letter_code
_entity_poly.pdbx_strand_id
1 'polypeptide(L)'
;MTGRDTSIIIKHGTVISMDPALGVIRDCDILIEGNTIVKVETQYCCFVDSHHHLWQQLLRSVGSDWSLMDYALIMRTCFGSLYTPEDVYTANYAGAIDLLNNGITTVVDHCHILNSPAHTDAAIAALKNARIRGAFCYGLYANPPLSSSNPEATALSTADTSFTPAARRDDARRALKRHFPTNTWEASLLTFGIACNEPETAQPQGVREEIAFARSLGVPLITAHVAIGHYDTNLQVVQHLGDAGDLGADLLFSHGAAWTDSECALLAEHGAGVVSTPRDGAADGQWGIPSPSAPSTSTAAARTTTWVAQARLLLQAQRARDNAARHALGNGPPLANPRKAMDVLRLATQGGADALGVGHLVGSLTPGKRADVVVTACEDVGMVPAVDPVGMLVCNSNPSSIRTVLVDGQARPARASATAAPPPSCSPRTAAPSSASTGTKPSAATTVDMIRSGRPGTSSPGGTAAACAADVSVPAECERVVRRAVELFGRLDVLVNNVGVLGAPGSATAVEQDGWERGMRVNVGSMVWMAKYAIPRCLRTIAWRVGG
;
A
#
# COMPACT_ATOMS: atom_id res chain seq x y z
N MET A 1 9.32 -2.51 34.32
CA MET A 1 9.95 -1.30 34.90
C MET A 1 8.95 -0.16 34.73
N THR A 2 8.83 0.72 35.72
CA THR A 2 7.94 1.89 35.66
C THR A 2 8.39 2.87 34.58
N GLY A 3 7.45 3.62 34.01
CA GLY A 3 7.77 4.65 33.02
C GLY A 3 8.66 5.74 33.63
N ARG A 4 9.61 6.25 32.84
CA ARG A 4 10.20 7.55 33.11
C ARG A 4 9.25 8.60 32.58
N ASP A 5 8.92 9.60 33.39
CA ASP A 5 8.26 10.81 32.89
C ASP A 5 9.13 11.40 31.79
N THR A 6 8.62 11.31 30.56
CA THR A 6 9.34 11.66 29.34
C THR A 6 8.63 12.85 28.72
N SER A 7 9.06 14.04 29.12
CA SER A 7 8.63 15.29 28.51
C SER A 7 9.38 15.47 27.19
N ILE A 8 8.65 15.48 26.07
CA ILE A 8 9.19 15.79 24.75
C ILE A 8 8.69 17.17 24.37
N ILE A 9 9.62 18.08 24.08
CA ILE A 9 9.34 19.40 23.51
C ILE A 9 9.87 19.40 22.08
N ILE A 10 9.02 19.74 21.12
CA ILE A 10 9.38 19.86 19.70
C ILE A 10 9.07 21.30 19.27
N LYS A 11 10.02 22.00 18.65
CA LYS A 11 10.07 23.48 18.64
C LYS A 11 9.94 24.16 17.27
N HIS A 12 9.57 25.44 17.28
CA HIS A 12 9.65 26.41 16.16
C HIS A 12 9.00 25.98 14.84
N GLY A 13 7.75 25.51 14.88
CA GLY A 13 7.04 24.95 13.72
C GLY A 13 5.90 25.78 13.09
N THR A 14 5.28 25.29 12.01
CA THR A 14 3.88 25.51 11.62
C THR A 14 2.98 24.26 11.83
N VAL A 15 2.03 24.24 12.78
CA VAL A 15 1.13 23.07 13.05
C VAL A 15 -0.03 23.05 12.08
N ILE A 16 -0.51 21.86 11.75
CA ILE A 16 -1.81 21.64 11.13
C ILE A 16 -2.58 20.73 12.10
N SER A 17 -3.30 21.34 13.04
CA SER A 17 -3.74 20.64 14.25
C SER A 17 -4.85 19.61 13.98
N MET A 18 -5.63 19.84 12.92
CA MET A 18 -6.92 19.21 12.65
C MET A 18 -8.01 19.49 13.69
N ASP A 19 -7.69 20.30 14.70
CA ASP A 19 -8.63 20.85 15.69
C ASP A 19 -9.22 22.16 15.13
N PRO A 20 -10.56 22.31 15.02
CA PRO A 20 -11.17 23.50 14.45
C PRO A 20 -11.03 24.76 15.30
N ALA A 21 -10.68 24.64 16.59
CA ALA A 21 -10.44 25.78 17.48
C ALA A 21 -8.98 26.26 17.44
N LEU A 22 -8.03 25.38 17.10
CA LEU A 22 -6.59 25.72 16.98
C LEU A 22 -6.17 26.02 15.54
N GLY A 23 -6.71 25.30 14.55
CA GLY A 23 -6.45 25.51 13.13
C GLY A 23 -4.99 25.31 12.70
N VAL A 24 -4.44 26.29 11.98
CA VAL A 24 -3.06 26.29 11.47
C VAL A 24 -2.31 27.47 12.11
N ILE A 25 -1.23 27.17 12.84
CA ILE A 25 -0.47 28.11 13.68
C ILE A 25 1.00 28.11 13.22
N ARG A 26 1.75 29.22 13.37
CA ARG A 26 3.17 29.37 12.98
C ARG A 26 4.08 29.78 14.17
N ASP A 27 5.36 29.43 14.06
CA ASP A 27 6.49 29.59 14.99
C ASP A 27 6.21 29.33 16.48
N CYS A 28 6.31 28.07 16.92
CA CYS A 28 5.70 27.61 18.17
C CYS A 28 6.14 26.17 18.58
N ASP A 29 5.86 25.70 19.81
CA ASP A 29 6.40 24.44 20.41
C ASP A 29 5.33 23.41 20.93
N ILE A 30 5.29 22.15 20.47
CA ILE A 30 4.47 21.12 21.16
C ILE A 30 5.17 20.58 22.42
N LEU A 31 4.41 20.46 23.52
CA LEU A 31 4.76 19.70 24.72
C LEU A 31 3.92 18.40 24.81
N ILE A 32 4.63 17.28 24.88
CA ILE A 32 4.11 15.94 25.17
C ILE A 32 4.66 15.51 26.52
N GLU A 33 3.83 14.94 27.38
CA GLU A 33 4.26 14.31 28.63
C GLU A 33 3.84 12.84 28.65
N GLY A 34 4.83 11.94 28.72
CA GLY A 34 4.60 10.50 28.64
C GLY A 34 4.05 10.11 27.27
N ASN A 35 2.73 9.90 27.17
CA ASN A 35 2.01 9.54 25.94
C ASN A 35 0.88 10.51 25.56
N THR A 36 0.77 11.65 26.23
CA THR A 36 -0.35 12.58 26.09
C THR A 36 0.14 13.97 25.65
N ILE A 37 -0.59 14.60 24.73
CA ILE A 37 -0.35 15.98 24.29
C ILE A 37 -0.84 16.89 25.41
N VAL A 38 0.06 17.61 26.08
CA VAL A 38 -0.28 18.49 27.21
C VAL A 38 -0.46 19.92 26.77
N LYS A 39 0.35 20.40 25.81
CA LYS A 39 0.23 21.75 25.26
C LYS A 39 0.56 21.75 23.77
N VAL A 40 -0.29 22.43 22.99
CA VAL A 40 -0.15 22.53 21.54
C VAL A 40 0.24 23.94 21.16
N GLU A 41 1.53 24.11 20.94
CA GLU A 41 2.03 25.02 19.94
C GLU A 41 2.43 24.18 18.66
N THR A 42 3.63 24.10 18.04
CA THR A 42 3.76 23.56 16.63
C THR A 42 5.00 22.67 16.28
N GLN A 43 5.23 21.93 15.15
CA GLN A 43 4.63 21.64 13.80
C GLN A 43 4.37 20.15 13.51
N TYR A 44 3.14 19.62 13.65
CA TYR A 44 2.89 18.20 13.37
C TYR A 44 1.47 17.96 12.83
N CYS A 45 1.20 16.70 12.48
CA CYS A 45 -0.11 16.09 12.17
C CYS A 45 -0.04 14.58 12.49
N CYS A 46 -1.13 13.80 12.35
CA CYS A 46 -1.09 12.34 12.57
C CYS A 46 -2.06 11.57 11.66
N PHE A 47 -1.55 10.55 10.94
CA PHE A 47 -2.31 9.85 9.90
C PHE A 47 -2.89 8.52 10.38
N VAL A 48 -4.13 8.28 9.98
CA VAL A 48 -4.93 7.12 10.36
C VAL A 48 -5.33 6.35 9.09
N ASP A 49 -4.90 5.10 8.97
CA ASP A 49 -5.28 4.22 7.86
C ASP A 49 -6.35 3.23 8.32
N SER A 50 -7.61 3.65 8.19
CA SER A 50 -8.76 2.94 8.77
C SER A 50 -9.10 1.61 8.10
N HIS A 51 -8.33 1.14 7.12
CA HIS A 51 -8.43 -0.20 6.54
C HIS A 51 -7.09 -0.62 5.93
N HIS A 52 -6.63 -1.86 6.14
CA HIS A 52 -5.40 -2.40 5.54
C HIS A 52 -5.36 -3.93 5.56
N HIS A 53 -4.70 -4.55 4.58
CA HIS A 53 -4.40 -6.00 4.57
C HIS A 53 -2.89 -6.24 4.75
N LEU A 54 -2.36 -6.15 5.97
CA LEU A 54 -0.90 -6.10 6.19
C LEU A 54 -0.18 -7.39 5.81
N TRP A 55 -0.85 -8.54 5.92
CA TRP A 55 -0.29 -9.84 5.55
C TRP A 55 0.17 -9.91 4.08
N GLN A 56 -0.47 -9.13 3.20
CA GLN A 56 -0.15 -9.16 1.79
C GLN A 56 1.20 -8.50 1.47
N GLN A 57 1.79 -7.75 2.43
CA GLN A 57 2.89 -6.80 2.23
C GLN A 57 4.00 -7.30 1.30
N LEU A 58 4.45 -8.55 1.45
CA LEU A 58 5.55 -9.13 0.68
C LEU A 58 5.24 -9.29 -0.82
N LEU A 59 3.96 -9.34 -1.20
CA LEU A 59 3.45 -9.47 -2.58
C LEU A 59 3.38 -8.14 -3.33
N ARG A 60 4.23 -7.15 -2.99
CA ARG A 60 4.26 -5.85 -3.67
C ARG A 60 4.60 -6.04 -5.16
N SER A 61 3.84 -5.37 -6.02
CA SER A 61 4.01 -5.38 -7.49
C SER A 61 3.66 -6.69 -8.21
N VAL A 62 3.26 -7.76 -7.49
CA VAL A 62 2.87 -9.05 -8.10
C VAL A 62 1.65 -8.90 -9.00
N GLY A 63 0.68 -8.10 -8.58
CA GLY A 63 -0.51 -7.75 -9.36
C GLY A 63 -0.52 -6.28 -9.75
N SER A 64 0.52 -5.81 -10.42
CA SER A 64 0.61 -4.40 -10.85
C SER A 64 -0.47 -4.00 -11.85
N ASP A 65 -0.90 -4.97 -12.67
CA ASP A 65 -1.85 -4.82 -13.80
C ASP A 65 -3.12 -5.65 -13.59
N TRP A 66 -3.46 -5.99 -12.35
CA TRP A 66 -4.64 -6.80 -11.98
C TRP A 66 -5.89 -5.94 -11.81
N SER A 67 -7.05 -6.48 -12.23
CA SER A 67 -8.37 -5.99 -11.79
C SER A 67 -8.68 -6.46 -10.37
N LEU A 68 -9.75 -5.93 -9.76
CA LEU A 68 -10.23 -6.45 -8.47
C LEU A 68 -10.61 -7.94 -8.55
N MET A 69 -11.06 -8.45 -9.71
CA MET A 69 -11.37 -9.87 -9.89
C MET A 69 -10.11 -10.74 -9.98
N ASP A 70 -9.06 -10.28 -10.66
CA ASP A 70 -7.76 -10.99 -10.67
C ASP A 70 -7.17 -11.06 -9.24
N TYR A 71 -7.30 -9.96 -8.48
CA TYR A 71 -6.97 -9.94 -7.06
C TYR A 71 -7.85 -10.90 -6.25
N ALA A 72 -9.18 -10.83 -6.37
CA ALA A 72 -10.11 -11.63 -5.57
C ALA A 72 -9.89 -13.14 -5.80
N LEU A 73 -9.59 -13.54 -7.05
CA LEU A 73 -9.19 -14.91 -7.37
C LEU A 73 -7.78 -15.20 -6.83
N ILE A 74 -6.73 -14.59 -7.40
CA ILE A 74 -5.34 -15.05 -7.21
C ILE A 74 -4.84 -14.76 -5.78
N MET A 75 -5.24 -13.63 -5.17
CA MET A 75 -4.84 -13.31 -3.79
C MET A 75 -5.49 -14.25 -2.78
N ARG A 76 -6.77 -14.63 -2.96
CA ARG A 76 -7.50 -15.46 -2.00
C ARG A 76 -7.31 -16.95 -2.22
N THR A 77 -7.41 -17.43 -3.47
CA THR A 77 -7.36 -18.87 -3.78
C THR A 77 -5.96 -19.42 -4.04
N CYS A 78 -4.93 -18.55 -4.10
CA CYS A 78 -3.55 -18.98 -4.23
C CYS A 78 -2.67 -18.43 -3.10
N PHE A 79 -2.42 -17.12 -3.06
CA PHE A 79 -1.49 -16.55 -2.07
C PHE A 79 -1.99 -16.67 -0.63
N GLY A 80 -3.30 -16.52 -0.40
CA GLY A 80 -3.96 -16.74 0.88
C GLY A 80 -3.77 -18.14 1.46
N SER A 81 -3.37 -19.12 0.64
CA SER A 81 -3.21 -20.52 1.03
C SER A 81 -1.75 -21.01 1.03
N LEU A 82 -0.78 -20.12 0.77
CA LEU A 82 0.65 -20.43 0.70
C LEU A 82 1.47 -19.90 1.90
N TYR A 83 0.92 -18.94 2.65
CA TYR A 83 1.64 -18.25 3.72
C TYR A 83 1.76 -19.11 4.97
N THR A 84 2.99 -19.31 5.48
CA THR A 84 3.21 -19.89 6.81
C THR A 84 3.01 -18.84 7.92
N PRO A 85 2.96 -19.23 9.20
CA PRO A 85 2.95 -18.27 10.30
C PRO A 85 4.17 -17.33 10.31
N GLU A 86 5.34 -17.76 9.81
CA GLU A 86 6.53 -16.91 9.71
C GLU A 86 6.39 -15.86 8.59
N ASP A 87 5.77 -16.22 7.46
CA ASP A 87 5.45 -15.28 6.39
C ASP A 87 4.42 -14.23 6.86
N VAL A 88 3.40 -14.67 7.60
CA VAL A 88 2.39 -13.77 8.21
C VAL A 88 3.04 -12.81 9.21
N TYR A 89 3.90 -13.31 10.11
CA TYR A 89 4.64 -12.43 11.03
C TYR A 89 5.49 -11.41 10.27
N THR A 90 6.27 -11.88 9.29
CA THR A 90 7.21 -11.07 8.52
C THR A 90 6.49 -10.00 7.71
N ALA A 91 5.38 -10.37 7.06
CA ALA A 91 4.57 -9.44 6.27
C ALA A 91 3.86 -8.40 7.15
N ASN A 92 3.18 -8.80 8.23
CA ASN A 92 2.52 -7.87 9.14
C ASN A 92 3.52 -6.89 9.78
N TYR A 93 4.71 -7.38 10.16
CA TYR A 93 5.75 -6.54 10.76
C TYR A 93 6.32 -5.56 9.73
N ALA A 94 6.71 -6.05 8.54
CA ALA A 94 7.21 -5.21 7.45
C ALA A 94 6.14 -4.23 6.92
N GLY A 95 4.85 -4.57 7.04
CA GLY A 95 3.72 -3.71 6.72
C GLY A 95 3.61 -2.55 7.70
N ALA A 96 3.49 -2.87 8.99
CA ALA A 96 3.38 -1.86 10.06
C ALA A 96 4.60 -0.94 10.14
N ILE A 97 5.81 -1.46 9.93
CA ILE A 97 7.04 -0.65 9.88
C ILE A 97 7.06 0.27 8.64
N ASP A 98 6.59 -0.20 7.48
CA ASP A 98 6.49 0.63 6.28
C ASP A 98 5.40 1.70 6.40
N LEU A 99 4.25 1.41 7.03
CA LEU A 99 3.25 2.41 7.41
C LEU A 99 3.83 3.49 8.34
N LEU A 100 4.61 3.10 9.35
CA LEU A 100 5.31 4.05 10.23
C LEU A 100 6.33 4.92 9.46
N ASN A 101 7.06 4.35 8.50
CA ASN A 101 7.94 5.13 7.61
C ASN A 101 7.15 6.12 6.70
N ASN A 102 5.86 5.85 6.46
CA ASN A 102 4.93 6.72 5.72
C ASN A 102 4.13 7.68 6.63
N GLY A 103 4.41 7.71 7.94
CA GLY A 103 3.75 8.60 8.91
C GLY A 103 2.44 8.08 9.48
N ILE A 104 1.98 6.90 9.10
CA ILE A 104 0.72 6.33 9.57
C ILE A 104 0.93 5.77 10.97
N THR A 105 0.27 6.39 11.95
CA THR A 105 0.43 6.06 13.39
C THR A 105 -0.60 5.03 13.85
N THR A 106 -1.78 5.04 13.23
CA THR A 106 -2.92 4.15 13.54
C THR A 106 -3.35 3.39 12.28
N VAL A 107 -3.59 2.08 12.40
CA VAL A 107 -4.05 1.20 11.31
C VAL A 107 -5.17 0.25 11.74
N VAL A 108 -6.03 -0.17 10.81
CA VAL A 108 -6.87 -1.37 10.98
C VAL A 108 -6.31 -2.51 10.12
N ASP A 109 -5.80 -3.58 10.73
CA ASP A 109 -5.41 -4.79 10.01
C ASP A 109 -6.62 -5.71 9.83
N HIS A 110 -7.23 -5.65 8.65
CA HIS A 110 -8.35 -6.46 8.21
C HIS A 110 -7.80 -7.83 7.76
N CYS A 111 -7.57 -8.72 8.73
CA CYS A 111 -6.62 -9.80 8.61
C CYS A 111 -7.26 -11.13 8.17
N HIS A 112 -7.26 -11.41 6.87
CA HIS A 112 -7.90 -12.60 6.27
C HIS A 112 -6.97 -13.78 5.98
N ILE A 113 -5.75 -13.80 6.52
CA ILE A 113 -4.71 -14.83 6.28
C ILE A 113 -4.70 -15.98 7.32
N LEU A 114 -5.75 -16.07 8.13
CA LEU A 114 -5.74 -16.85 9.36
C LEU A 114 -5.98 -18.33 9.07
N ASN A 115 -4.98 -19.02 8.53
CA ASN A 115 -5.11 -20.43 8.12
C ASN A 115 -5.08 -21.40 9.30
N SER A 116 -4.57 -20.98 10.47
CA SER A 116 -4.62 -21.73 11.73
C SER A 116 -4.32 -20.81 12.93
N PRO A 117 -4.53 -21.25 14.18
CA PRO A 117 -4.22 -20.48 15.40
C PRO A 117 -2.79 -19.94 15.49
N ALA A 118 -1.83 -20.57 14.80
CA ALA A 118 -0.44 -20.09 14.73
C ALA A 118 -0.30 -18.83 13.85
N HIS A 119 -1.05 -18.73 12.76
CA HIS A 119 -1.09 -17.53 11.90
C HIS A 119 -1.69 -16.35 12.66
N THR A 120 -2.75 -16.60 13.45
CA THR A 120 -3.35 -15.62 14.37
C THR A 120 -2.34 -15.11 15.41
N ASP A 121 -1.64 -16.02 16.09
CA ASP A 121 -0.63 -15.64 17.09
C ASP A 121 0.53 -14.85 16.46
N ALA A 122 0.93 -15.20 15.23
CA ALA A 122 1.98 -14.54 14.46
C ALA A 122 1.61 -13.11 14.04
N ALA A 123 0.42 -12.92 13.46
CA ALA A 123 -0.06 -11.60 13.03
C ALA A 123 -0.15 -10.62 14.21
N ILE A 124 -0.71 -11.07 15.35
CA ILE A 124 -0.82 -10.27 16.57
C ILE A 124 0.57 -9.94 17.14
N ALA A 125 1.50 -10.90 17.15
CA ALA A 125 2.86 -10.68 17.62
C ALA A 125 3.61 -9.63 16.77
N ALA A 126 3.43 -9.69 15.44
CA ALA A 126 4.05 -8.73 14.51
C ALA A 126 3.61 -7.28 14.78
N LEU A 127 2.31 -7.03 14.92
CA LEU A 127 1.79 -5.68 15.18
C LEU A 127 2.24 -5.16 16.56
N LYS A 128 2.21 -6.02 17.59
CA LYS A 128 2.72 -5.69 18.94
C LYS A 128 4.21 -5.36 18.94
N ASN A 129 5.01 -6.05 18.12
CA ASN A 129 6.45 -5.81 17.98
C ASN A 129 6.76 -4.56 17.13
N ALA A 130 5.93 -4.24 16.14
CA ALA A 130 6.07 -3.02 15.33
C ALA A 130 5.68 -1.74 16.10
N ARG A 131 4.83 -1.86 17.14
CA ARG A 131 4.42 -0.76 18.05
C ARG A 131 3.70 0.40 17.33
N ILE A 132 3.01 0.09 16.24
CA ILE A 132 1.96 0.94 15.64
C ILE A 132 0.69 0.89 16.49
N ARG A 133 -0.16 1.92 16.46
CA ARG A 133 -1.50 1.87 17.06
C ARG A 133 -2.45 1.15 16.10
N GLY A 134 -3.49 0.48 16.60
CA GLY A 134 -4.52 -0.02 15.69
C GLY A 134 -5.52 -1.03 16.27
N ALA A 135 -6.33 -1.56 15.36
CA ALA A 135 -7.10 -2.78 15.58
C ALA A 135 -6.53 -3.92 14.75
N PHE A 136 -6.37 -5.09 15.35
CA PHE A 136 -6.25 -6.36 14.64
C PHE A 136 -7.66 -6.94 14.48
N CYS A 137 -8.22 -6.87 13.27
CA CYS A 137 -9.53 -7.44 12.97
C CYS A 137 -9.37 -8.88 12.48
N TYR A 138 -9.76 -9.83 13.34
CA TYR A 138 -9.68 -11.26 13.06
C TYR A 138 -10.65 -11.64 11.96
N GLY A 139 -10.13 -12.12 10.82
CA GLY A 139 -10.94 -12.55 9.69
C GLY A 139 -11.59 -13.92 9.87
N LEU A 140 -12.90 -13.98 9.68
CA LEU A 140 -13.69 -15.23 9.75
C LEU A 140 -13.65 -16.05 8.44
N TYR A 141 -12.96 -15.55 7.43
CA TYR A 141 -12.74 -16.16 6.12
C TYR A 141 -12.02 -17.50 6.19
N ALA A 142 -12.38 -18.41 5.27
CA ALA A 142 -11.59 -19.60 4.96
C ALA A 142 -10.92 -19.44 3.58
N ASN A 143 -9.60 -19.37 3.54
CA ASN A 143 -8.86 -19.49 2.28
C ASN A 143 -8.95 -20.96 1.80
N PRO A 144 -9.28 -21.23 0.53
CA PRO A 144 -9.47 -22.60 0.06
C PRO A 144 -8.12 -23.32 -0.09
N PRO A 145 -8.01 -24.61 0.22
CA PRO A 145 -6.78 -25.37 -0.01
C PRO A 145 -6.44 -25.39 -1.51
N LEU A 146 -5.13 -25.39 -1.83
CA LEU A 146 -4.66 -25.52 -3.21
C LEU A 146 -5.12 -26.85 -3.82
N SER A 147 -5.41 -26.85 -5.12
CA SER A 147 -6.16 -27.92 -5.79
C SER A 147 -5.62 -29.32 -5.50
N SER A 148 -6.49 -30.18 -4.97
CA SER A 148 -6.23 -31.61 -4.72
C SER A 148 -5.92 -32.44 -5.97
N SER A 149 -6.08 -31.85 -7.17
CA SER A 149 -5.65 -32.45 -8.44
C SER A 149 -4.13 -32.39 -8.66
N ASN A 150 -3.40 -31.54 -7.92
CA ASN A 150 -1.95 -31.46 -7.97
C ASN A 150 -1.33 -31.68 -6.57
N PRO A 151 -0.72 -32.86 -6.32
CA PRO A 151 -0.06 -33.17 -5.05
C PRO A 151 1.06 -32.20 -4.66
N GLU A 152 1.81 -31.64 -5.61
CA GLU A 152 2.88 -30.68 -5.32
C GLU A 152 2.31 -29.34 -4.83
N ALA A 153 1.19 -28.88 -5.42
CA ALA A 153 0.48 -27.69 -4.95
C ALA A 153 -0.18 -27.93 -3.58
N THR A 154 -0.77 -29.12 -3.38
CA THR A 154 -1.38 -29.50 -2.10
C THR A 154 -0.34 -29.51 -0.97
N ALA A 155 0.87 -30.00 -1.24
CA ALA A 155 1.97 -30.05 -0.28
C ALA A 155 2.52 -28.67 0.17
N LEU A 156 2.21 -27.61 -0.58
CA LEU A 156 2.54 -26.22 -0.24
C LEU A 156 1.36 -25.48 0.43
N SER A 157 0.19 -26.10 0.53
CA SER A 157 -1.02 -25.47 1.07
C SER A 157 -0.96 -25.37 2.60
N THR A 158 -0.88 -24.15 3.13
CA THR A 158 -0.98 -23.87 4.58
C THR A 158 -2.43 -23.74 5.04
N ALA A 159 -3.37 -23.56 4.11
CA ALA A 159 -4.80 -23.69 4.34
C ALA A 159 -5.28 -25.12 4.09
N ASP A 160 -6.17 -25.62 4.96
CA ASP A 160 -6.80 -26.93 4.85
C ASP A 160 -8.30 -26.89 5.25
N THR A 161 -8.98 -28.04 5.18
CA THR A 161 -10.40 -28.17 5.57
C THR A 161 -10.61 -28.45 7.07
N SER A 162 -9.55 -28.54 7.88
CA SER A 162 -9.63 -28.81 9.32
C SER A 162 -9.98 -27.54 10.11
N PHE A 163 -9.50 -26.37 9.67
CA PHE A 163 -9.79 -25.10 10.31
C PHE A 163 -11.16 -24.52 9.87
N THR A 164 -12.21 -25.25 10.29
CA THR A 164 -13.63 -24.98 10.02
C THR A 164 -14.12 -23.63 10.58
N PRO A 165 -15.27 -23.09 10.11
CA PRO A 165 -15.86 -21.87 10.68
C PRO A 165 -16.11 -21.93 12.20
N ALA A 166 -16.43 -23.10 12.75
CA ALA A 166 -16.54 -23.28 14.20
C ALA A 166 -15.18 -23.13 14.90
N ALA A 167 -14.14 -23.80 14.40
CA ALA A 167 -12.78 -23.69 14.91
C ALA A 167 -12.21 -22.26 14.81
N ARG A 168 -12.59 -21.50 13.76
CA ARG A 168 -12.26 -20.07 13.61
C ARG A 168 -12.92 -19.20 14.69
N ARG A 169 -14.21 -19.43 14.98
CA ARG A 169 -14.91 -18.73 16.07
C ARG A 169 -14.32 -19.07 17.46
N ASP A 170 -13.83 -20.29 17.66
CA ASP A 170 -13.10 -20.67 18.89
C ASP A 170 -11.66 -20.13 18.95
N ASP A 171 -10.96 -20.04 17.83
CA ASP A 171 -9.65 -19.38 17.77
C ASP A 171 -9.74 -17.87 17.97
N ALA A 172 -10.79 -17.20 17.48
CA ALA A 172 -11.06 -15.79 17.79
C ALA A 172 -11.24 -15.58 19.31
N ARG A 173 -12.04 -16.43 19.98
CA ARG A 173 -12.18 -16.44 21.45
C ARG A 173 -10.85 -16.68 22.16
N ARG A 174 -10.05 -17.65 21.69
CA ARG A 174 -8.72 -17.97 22.22
C ARG A 174 -7.77 -16.78 22.08
N ALA A 175 -7.74 -16.14 20.92
CA ALA A 175 -6.86 -15.03 20.59
C ALA A 175 -7.18 -13.79 21.42
N LEU A 176 -8.45 -13.38 21.47
CA LEU A 176 -8.96 -12.32 22.34
C LEU A 176 -8.51 -12.56 23.80
N LYS A 177 -8.87 -13.72 24.38
CA LYS A 177 -8.54 -14.06 25.78
C LYS A 177 -7.03 -14.13 26.06
N ARG A 178 -6.22 -14.61 25.12
CA ARG A 178 -4.77 -14.79 25.29
C ARG A 178 -3.99 -13.48 25.13
N HIS A 179 -4.41 -12.63 24.18
CA HIS A 179 -3.60 -11.52 23.71
C HIS A 179 -4.12 -10.15 24.12
N PHE A 180 -5.41 -10.03 24.47
CA PHE A 180 -6.08 -8.77 24.75
C PHE A 180 -6.88 -8.86 26.08
N PRO A 181 -6.19 -9.04 27.22
CA PRO A 181 -6.84 -9.05 28.55
C PRO A 181 -7.44 -7.68 28.92
N THR A 182 -7.08 -6.63 28.18
CA THR A 182 -7.81 -5.38 28.04
C THR A 182 -7.98 -5.14 26.55
N ASN A 183 -9.18 -4.74 26.12
CA ASN A 183 -9.53 -4.55 24.72
C ASN A 183 -10.25 -3.22 24.47
N THR A 184 -9.70 -2.12 25.01
CA THR A 184 -10.20 -0.76 24.80
C THR A 184 -9.11 0.14 24.24
N TRP A 185 -9.49 1.11 23.41
CA TRP A 185 -8.57 2.03 22.73
C TRP A 185 -7.80 2.95 23.69
N GLU A 186 -8.43 3.32 24.81
CA GLU A 186 -7.86 4.19 25.83
C GLU A 186 -6.67 3.54 26.54
N ALA A 187 -6.75 2.22 26.79
CA ALA A 187 -5.79 1.46 27.56
C ALA A 187 -4.81 0.62 26.72
N SER A 188 -5.10 0.41 25.43
CA SER A 188 -4.40 -0.55 24.57
C SER A 188 -3.85 0.14 23.32
N LEU A 189 -2.58 -0.10 23.01
CA LEU A 189 -1.99 0.35 21.74
C LEU A 189 -2.57 -0.44 20.54
N LEU A 190 -2.87 -1.72 20.74
CA LEU A 190 -3.52 -2.60 19.76
C LEU A 190 -4.79 -3.18 20.40
N THR A 191 -5.93 -3.05 19.72
CA THR A 191 -7.20 -3.72 20.06
C THR A 191 -7.43 -4.95 19.17
N PHE A 192 -8.42 -5.76 19.53
CA PHE A 192 -8.92 -6.92 18.78
C PHE A 192 -10.34 -6.64 18.30
N GLY A 193 -10.54 -6.67 16.99
CA GLY A 193 -11.83 -6.59 16.31
C GLY A 193 -12.15 -7.87 15.52
N ILE A 194 -13.24 -7.84 14.76
CA ILE A 194 -13.62 -8.91 13.83
C ILE A 194 -13.66 -8.35 12.40
N ALA A 195 -13.26 -9.17 11.43
CA ALA A 195 -13.48 -8.95 10.00
C ALA A 195 -14.43 -10.02 9.46
N CYS A 196 -15.62 -9.58 9.04
CA CYS A 196 -16.72 -10.42 8.57
C CYS A 196 -16.52 -10.86 7.12
N ASN A 197 -16.96 -12.07 6.79
CA ASN A 197 -16.88 -12.66 5.46
C ASN A 197 -17.48 -11.74 4.37
N GLU A 198 -16.91 -11.80 3.15
CA GLU A 198 -17.40 -11.03 2.01
C GLU A 198 -18.90 -11.28 1.78
N PRO A 199 -19.74 -10.23 1.64
CA PRO A 199 -21.19 -10.38 1.43
C PRO A 199 -21.55 -11.28 0.25
N GLU A 200 -20.74 -11.31 -0.81
CA GLU A 200 -20.91 -12.18 -1.97
C GLU A 200 -20.86 -13.66 -1.58
N THR A 201 -20.05 -14.02 -0.57
CA THR A 201 -19.91 -15.39 -0.06
C THR A 201 -20.83 -15.70 1.12
N ALA A 202 -20.94 -14.77 2.08
CA ALA A 202 -21.74 -14.97 3.30
C ALA A 202 -23.24 -14.67 3.11
N GLN A 203 -23.58 -13.84 2.12
CA GLN A 203 -24.88 -13.19 1.95
C GLN A 203 -25.25 -12.27 3.15
N PRO A 204 -26.19 -11.32 3.02
CA PRO A 204 -26.50 -10.38 4.10
C PRO A 204 -26.84 -11.06 5.44
N GLN A 205 -27.48 -12.23 5.41
CA GLN A 205 -27.78 -13.02 6.60
C GLN A 205 -26.53 -13.60 7.29
N GLY A 206 -25.54 -14.11 6.54
CA GLY A 206 -24.30 -14.61 7.13
C GLY A 206 -23.46 -13.49 7.75
N VAL A 207 -23.43 -12.32 7.11
CA VAL A 207 -22.80 -11.10 7.67
C VAL A 207 -23.45 -10.73 9.00
N ARG A 208 -24.78 -10.75 9.11
CA ARG A 208 -25.52 -10.50 10.37
C ARG A 208 -25.16 -11.50 11.48
N GLU A 209 -25.06 -12.79 11.15
CA GLU A 209 -24.65 -13.83 12.12
C GLU A 209 -23.20 -13.69 12.60
N GLU A 210 -22.33 -13.07 11.79
CA GLU A 210 -20.96 -12.74 12.17
C GLU A 210 -20.85 -11.44 12.98
N ILE A 211 -21.66 -10.43 12.67
CA ILE A 211 -21.81 -9.22 13.50
C ILE A 211 -22.35 -9.59 14.90
N ALA A 212 -23.39 -10.43 14.96
CA ALA A 212 -23.93 -10.92 16.23
C ALA A 212 -22.89 -11.74 17.02
N PHE A 213 -22.09 -12.58 16.35
CA PHE A 213 -20.96 -13.28 16.98
C PHE A 213 -19.90 -12.29 17.49
N ALA A 214 -19.51 -11.29 16.71
CA ALA A 214 -18.52 -10.29 17.10
C ALA A 214 -18.98 -9.47 18.32
N ARG A 215 -20.24 -9.01 18.32
CA ARG A 215 -20.87 -8.35 19.48
C ARG A 215 -20.88 -9.25 20.72
N SER A 216 -21.08 -10.57 20.56
CA SER A 216 -20.99 -11.53 21.68
C SER A 216 -19.59 -11.66 22.32
N LEU A 217 -18.54 -11.18 21.62
CA LEU A 217 -17.17 -11.11 22.14
C LEU A 217 -16.85 -9.77 22.82
N GLY A 218 -17.72 -8.76 22.69
CA GLY A 218 -17.47 -7.42 23.24
C GLY A 218 -16.30 -6.69 22.57
N VAL A 219 -16.10 -6.87 21.27
CA VAL A 219 -15.05 -6.16 20.51
C VAL A 219 -15.45 -4.70 20.23
N PRO A 220 -14.50 -3.74 20.25
CA PRO A 220 -14.79 -2.33 19.97
C PRO A 220 -14.83 -1.98 18.47
N LEU A 221 -14.62 -2.95 17.57
CA LEU A 221 -14.62 -2.73 16.13
C LEU A 221 -15.00 -4.01 15.36
N ILE A 222 -15.90 -3.86 14.40
CA ILE A 222 -16.34 -4.90 13.46
C ILE A 222 -16.18 -4.33 12.05
N THR A 223 -15.56 -5.09 11.15
CA THR A 223 -15.15 -4.62 9.82
C THR A 223 -15.76 -5.49 8.72
N ALA A 224 -16.25 -4.85 7.64
CA ALA A 224 -16.78 -5.54 6.47
C ALA A 224 -16.47 -4.77 5.18
N HIS A 225 -16.26 -5.50 4.08
CA HIS A 225 -16.19 -4.95 2.73
C HIS A 225 -17.60 -4.90 2.15
N VAL A 226 -18.02 -3.75 1.61
CA VAL A 226 -19.40 -3.50 1.16
C VAL A 226 -19.47 -2.34 0.16
N ALA A 227 -20.55 -2.31 -0.63
CA ALA A 227 -20.77 -1.43 -1.75
C ALA A 227 -19.57 -1.43 -2.72
N ILE A 228 -19.08 -2.62 -3.07
CA ILE A 228 -17.85 -2.83 -3.89
C ILE A 228 -18.07 -2.63 -5.40
N GLY A 229 -19.23 -2.08 -5.80
CA GLY A 229 -19.50 -1.74 -7.20
C GLY A 229 -20.34 -2.75 -7.94
N HIS A 230 -19.98 -2.96 -9.21
CA HIS A 230 -20.62 -3.93 -10.09
C HIS A 230 -20.63 -5.36 -9.53
N TYR A 231 -19.68 -5.69 -8.66
CA TYR A 231 -19.59 -6.99 -7.98
C TYR A 231 -20.59 -7.14 -6.82
N ASP A 232 -21.12 -6.03 -6.30
CA ASP A 232 -22.00 -5.93 -5.13
C ASP A 232 -23.34 -5.20 -5.46
N THR A 233 -23.63 -4.97 -6.74
CA THR A 233 -24.88 -4.30 -7.14
C THR A 233 -26.08 -5.14 -6.70
N ASN A 234 -26.91 -4.56 -5.83
CA ASN A 234 -28.15 -5.09 -5.26
C ASN A 234 -28.05 -6.06 -4.05
N LEU A 235 -26.90 -6.23 -3.38
CA LEU A 235 -26.91 -6.90 -2.06
C LEU A 235 -27.35 -5.97 -0.92
N GLN A 236 -27.25 -4.65 -1.10
CA GLN A 236 -27.72 -3.58 -0.21
C GLN A 236 -27.50 -3.87 1.29
N VAL A 237 -26.28 -4.29 1.65
CA VAL A 237 -25.97 -4.88 2.96
C VAL A 237 -26.31 -3.91 4.11
N VAL A 238 -26.11 -2.60 3.92
CA VAL A 238 -26.45 -1.59 4.93
C VAL A 238 -27.95 -1.39 5.05
N GLN A 239 -28.72 -1.47 3.96
CA GLN A 239 -30.18 -1.44 4.04
C GLN A 239 -30.70 -2.66 4.83
N HIS A 240 -30.19 -3.86 4.54
CA HIS A 240 -30.53 -5.07 5.30
C HIS A 240 -30.15 -5.01 6.78
N LEU A 241 -29.05 -4.33 7.14
CA LEU A 241 -28.67 -4.10 8.53
C LEU A 241 -29.54 -3.02 9.19
N GLY A 242 -29.94 -1.97 8.46
CA GLY A 242 -30.83 -0.92 8.96
C GLY A 242 -32.24 -1.43 9.22
N ASP A 243 -32.83 -2.11 8.25
CA ASP A 243 -34.17 -2.74 8.34
C ASP A 243 -34.25 -3.75 9.50
N ALA A 244 -33.12 -4.35 9.88
CA ALA A 244 -33.01 -5.30 10.98
C ALA A 244 -32.70 -4.66 12.35
N GLY A 245 -32.33 -3.37 12.40
CA GLY A 245 -31.81 -2.72 13.62
C GLY A 245 -30.41 -3.20 14.03
N ASP A 246 -29.64 -3.76 13.10
CA ASP A 246 -28.29 -4.29 13.32
C ASP A 246 -27.17 -3.26 13.07
N LEU A 247 -27.47 -2.07 12.53
CA LEU A 247 -26.47 -0.98 12.38
C LEU A 247 -26.07 -0.35 13.73
N GLY A 248 -24.85 0.16 13.80
CA GLY A 248 -24.31 0.84 14.99
C GLY A 248 -22.86 1.31 14.79
N ALA A 249 -22.39 2.16 15.71
CA ALA A 249 -21.06 2.77 15.68
C ALA A 249 -19.90 1.81 15.98
N ASP A 250 -20.17 0.52 16.19
CA ASP A 250 -19.17 -0.55 16.24
C ASP A 250 -18.81 -1.11 14.85
N LEU A 251 -19.55 -0.74 13.81
CA LEU A 251 -19.35 -1.18 12.42
C LEU A 251 -18.52 -0.19 11.61
N LEU A 252 -17.58 -0.74 10.83
CA LEU A 252 -16.72 -0.02 9.90
C LEU A 252 -16.76 -0.67 8.51
N PHE A 253 -17.25 0.08 7.54
CA PHE A 253 -17.50 -0.39 6.19
C PHE A 253 -16.44 0.10 5.20
N SER A 254 -15.88 -0.82 4.41
CA SER A 254 -14.79 -0.54 3.47
C SER A 254 -15.27 -0.54 2.02
N HIS A 255 -14.65 0.33 1.19
CA HIS A 255 -14.99 0.71 -0.18
C HIS A 255 -16.07 1.80 -0.30
N GLY A 256 -17.35 1.46 -0.30
CA GLY A 256 -18.43 2.47 -0.40
C GLY A 256 -18.65 3.07 -1.80
N ALA A 257 -18.37 2.32 -2.87
CA ALA A 257 -18.43 2.79 -4.25
C ALA A 257 -19.83 2.71 -4.90
N ALA A 258 -20.71 1.86 -4.37
CA ALA A 258 -22.08 1.63 -4.85
C ALA A 258 -23.20 2.03 -3.87
N TRP A 259 -22.91 2.87 -2.87
CA TRP A 259 -23.91 3.28 -1.88
C TRP A 259 -25.15 3.95 -2.50
N THR A 260 -26.33 3.60 -2.00
CA THR A 260 -27.57 4.35 -2.21
C THR A 260 -27.72 5.50 -1.21
N ASP A 261 -28.53 6.52 -1.55
CA ASP A 261 -28.80 7.65 -0.65
C ASP A 261 -29.43 7.20 0.69
N SER A 262 -30.23 6.13 0.71
CA SER A 262 -30.81 5.57 1.95
C SER A 262 -29.76 4.89 2.81
N GLU A 263 -28.81 4.15 2.23
CA GLU A 263 -27.69 3.57 2.96
C GLU A 263 -26.77 4.67 3.54
N CYS A 264 -26.46 5.72 2.77
CA CYS A 264 -25.72 6.87 3.29
C CYS A 264 -26.45 7.57 4.46
N ALA A 265 -27.78 7.68 4.42
CA ALA A 265 -28.57 8.22 5.52
C ALA A 265 -28.55 7.30 6.76
N LEU A 266 -28.76 5.99 6.58
CA LEU A 266 -28.72 4.99 7.66
C LEU A 266 -27.37 4.95 8.38
N LEU A 267 -26.26 5.01 7.63
CA LEU A 267 -24.90 5.05 8.17
C LEU A 267 -24.68 6.28 9.06
N ALA A 268 -25.14 7.45 8.59
CA ALA A 268 -25.03 8.70 9.33
C ALA A 268 -25.94 8.74 10.58
N GLU A 269 -27.13 8.13 10.52
CA GLU A 269 -28.07 8.02 11.65
C GLU A 269 -27.52 7.10 12.76
N HIS A 270 -26.96 5.94 12.38
CA HIS A 270 -26.48 4.93 13.32
C HIS A 270 -25.01 5.11 13.74
N GLY A 271 -24.33 6.12 13.21
CA GLY A 271 -22.94 6.45 13.51
C GLY A 271 -21.91 5.44 12.99
N ALA A 272 -22.26 4.62 12.01
CA ALA A 272 -21.38 3.59 11.45
C ALA A 272 -20.29 4.21 10.55
N GLY A 273 -19.05 3.72 10.68
CA GLY A 273 -17.89 4.24 9.97
C GLY A 273 -17.80 3.79 8.51
N VAL A 274 -17.20 4.63 7.66
CA VAL A 274 -16.99 4.33 6.22
C VAL A 274 -15.56 4.69 5.79
N VAL A 275 -14.92 3.79 5.04
CA VAL A 275 -13.54 3.91 4.56
C VAL A 275 -13.48 3.67 3.05
N SER A 276 -13.05 4.67 2.29
CA SER A 276 -12.81 4.57 0.85
C SER A 276 -11.40 4.06 0.56
N THR A 277 -11.21 3.20 -0.45
CA THR A 277 -9.88 2.83 -0.98
C THR A 277 -9.67 3.48 -2.37
N PRO A 278 -9.09 4.69 -2.46
CA PRO A 278 -9.22 5.55 -3.64
C PRO A 278 -8.64 4.97 -4.94
N ARG A 279 -7.60 4.13 -4.84
CA ARG A 279 -6.98 3.48 -5.99
C ARG A 279 -7.77 2.29 -6.52
N ASP A 280 -8.37 1.48 -5.65
CA ASP A 280 -9.14 0.31 -6.10
C ASP A 280 -10.41 0.79 -6.81
N GLY A 281 -11.10 1.76 -6.20
CA GLY A 281 -12.18 2.49 -6.85
C GLY A 281 -11.73 3.10 -8.19
N ALA A 282 -10.59 3.79 -8.25
CA ALA A 282 -10.06 4.31 -9.52
C ALA A 282 -9.78 3.22 -10.57
N ALA A 283 -9.30 2.05 -10.19
CA ALA A 283 -8.96 0.94 -11.09
C ALA A 283 -10.22 0.30 -11.71
N ASP A 284 -11.26 0.07 -10.91
CA ASP A 284 -12.55 -0.48 -11.39
C ASP A 284 -13.46 0.59 -12.04
N GLY A 285 -12.97 1.82 -12.28
CA GLY A 285 -13.74 2.94 -12.84
C GLY A 285 -14.70 3.63 -11.85
N GLN A 286 -14.65 3.24 -10.57
CA GLN A 286 -15.48 3.65 -9.45
C GLN A 286 -14.84 4.80 -8.64
N TRP A 287 -14.63 5.93 -9.30
CA TRP A 287 -13.99 7.11 -8.72
C TRP A 287 -14.77 7.76 -7.55
N GLY A 288 -14.15 8.72 -6.86
CA GLY A 288 -14.83 9.71 -6.02
C GLY A 288 -14.83 9.44 -4.50
N ILE A 289 -15.37 10.40 -3.75
CA ILE A 289 -15.50 10.36 -2.29
C ILE A 289 -16.96 10.00 -1.92
N PRO A 290 -17.25 8.80 -1.36
CA PRO A 290 -18.51 8.57 -0.69
C PRO A 290 -18.62 9.46 0.55
N SER A 291 -19.80 10.02 0.81
CA SER A 291 -20.00 11.06 1.83
C SER A 291 -20.88 10.54 2.97
N PRO A 292 -20.37 10.45 4.23
CA PRO A 292 -18.99 10.67 4.68
C PRO A 292 -18.10 9.41 4.47
N SER A 293 -16.78 9.58 4.31
CA SER A 293 -15.81 8.47 4.36
C SER A 293 -14.37 8.96 4.60
N ALA A 294 -13.49 8.08 5.10
CA ALA A 294 -12.05 8.32 5.23
C ALA A 294 -11.23 7.55 4.17
N PRO A 295 -10.14 8.08 3.58
CA PRO A 295 -9.27 7.34 2.68
C PRO A 295 -8.38 6.33 3.44
N SER A 296 -8.23 5.16 2.85
CA SER A 296 -7.28 4.12 3.25
C SER A 296 -6.10 4.02 2.26
N THR A 297 -4.99 3.41 2.69
CA THR A 297 -3.87 3.02 1.81
C THR A 297 -3.87 1.54 1.41
N SER A 298 -4.79 0.74 1.96
CA SER A 298 -5.11 -0.60 1.45
C SER A 298 -5.43 -0.51 -0.03
N THR A 299 -4.77 -1.34 -0.82
CA THR A 299 -4.89 -1.34 -2.28
C THR A 299 -4.58 -2.72 -2.86
N ALA A 300 -5.35 -3.15 -3.85
CA ALA A 300 -5.24 -4.47 -4.47
C ALA A 300 -3.90 -4.64 -5.21
N ALA A 301 -3.00 -5.44 -4.65
CA ALA A 301 -1.70 -5.95 -5.17
C ALA A 301 -0.64 -4.93 -5.67
N ALA A 302 -1.03 -3.82 -6.30
CA ALA A 302 -0.19 -2.74 -6.81
C ALA A 302 0.08 -1.64 -5.75
N ARG A 303 0.39 -2.06 -4.52
CA ARG A 303 0.25 -1.22 -3.31
C ARG A 303 1.08 0.07 -3.30
N THR A 304 0.49 1.10 -2.69
CA THR A 304 1.22 2.26 -2.17
C THR A 304 0.70 2.66 -0.80
N THR A 305 1.60 2.63 0.20
CA THR A 305 1.37 2.92 1.62
C THR A 305 1.51 4.40 1.97
N THR A 306 1.83 5.27 1.01
CA THR A 306 1.85 6.71 1.25
C THR A 306 0.44 7.28 1.15
N TRP A 307 -0.11 7.67 2.30
CA TRP A 307 -1.39 8.41 2.39
C TRP A 307 -1.41 9.63 1.46
N VAL A 308 -0.24 10.26 1.22
CA VAL A 308 -0.07 11.42 0.36
C VAL A 308 -0.49 11.11 -1.08
N ALA A 309 -0.14 9.94 -1.61
CA ALA A 309 -0.54 9.53 -2.95
C ALA A 309 -2.04 9.26 -3.04
N GLN A 310 -2.62 8.62 -2.02
CA GLN A 310 -4.06 8.36 -1.95
C GLN A 310 -4.87 9.66 -1.82
N ALA A 311 -4.44 10.58 -0.98
CA ALA A 311 -5.05 11.90 -0.81
C ALA A 311 -4.98 12.73 -2.10
N ARG A 312 -3.85 12.69 -2.84
CA ARG A 312 -3.74 13.31 -4.18
C ARG A 312 -4.68 12.67 -5.18
N LEU A 313 -4.70 11.34 -5.24
CA LEU A 313 -5.55 10.58 -6.17
C LEU A 313 -7.02 10.89 -5.92
N LEU A 314 -7.48 10.79 -4.67
CA LEU A 314 -8.86 11.07 -4.26
C LEU A 314 -9.26 12.53 -4.54
N LEU A 315 -8.41 13.50 -4.19
CA LEU A 315 -8.67 14.91 -4.40
C LEU A 315 -8.82 15.24 -5.90
N GLN A 316 -7.93 14.72 -6.75
CA GLN A 316 -7.99 15.00 -8.19
C GLN A 316 -9.06 14.17 -8.89
N ALA A 317 -9.36 12.95 -8.44
CA ALA A 317 -10.49 12.14 -8.91
C ALA A 317 -11.83 12.83 -8.66
N GLN A 318 -12.06 13.34 -7.45
CA GLN A 318 -13.29 14.06 -7.14
C GLN A 318 -13.39 15.37 -7.95
N ARG A 319 -12.28 16.11 -8.10
CA ARG A 319 -12.23 17.32 -8.94
C ARG A 319 -12.48 17.03 -10.41
N ALA A 320 -11.98 15.89 -10.93
CA ALA A 320 -12.24 15.46 -12.30
C ALA A 320 -13.72 15.13 -12.50
N ARG A 321 -14.36 14.42 -11.56
CA ARG A 321 -15.82 14.18 -11.56
C ARG A 321 -16.62 15.47 -11.50
N ASP A 322 -16.35 16.33 -10.51
CA ASP A 322 -17.04 17.61 -10.31
C ASP A 322 -16.92 18.49 -11.57
N ASN A 323 -15.76 18.50 -12.24
CA ASN A 323 -15.56 19.23 -13.50
C ASN A 323 -16.22 18.55 -14.71
N ALA A 324 -16.22 17.21 -14.81
CA ALA A 324 -16.84 16.50 -15.92
C ALA A 324 -18.36 16.74 -15.97
N ALA A 325 -19.02 16.72 -14.81
CA ALA A 325 -20.44 17.07 -14.69
C ALA A 325 -20.71 18.53 -15.13
N ARG A 326 -19.82 19.48 -14.79
CA ARG A 326 -19.92 20.87 -15.25
C ARG A 326 -19.72 20.99 -16.76
N HIS A 327 -18.71 20.32 -17.32
CA HIS A 327 -18.41 20.34 -18.75
C HIS A 327 -19.58 19.76 -19.59
N ALA A 328 -20.23 18.70 -19.09
CA ALA A 328 -21.44 18.14 -19.71
C ALA A 328 -22.62 19.13 -19.75
N LEU A 329 -22.69 20.06 -18.79
CA LEU A 329 -23.63 21.18 -18.75
C LEU A 329 -23.12 22.44 -19.49
N GLY A 330 -22.08 22.32 -20.33
CA GLY A 330 -21.47 23.44 -21.06
C GLY A 330 -20.74 24.46 -20.19
N ASN A 331 -20.55 24.18 -18.90
CA ASN A 331 -19.89 25.08 -17.96
C ASN A 331 -18.38 24.79 -17.88
N GLY A 332 -17.56 25.84 -17.86
CA GLY A 332 -16.12 25.74 -17.60
C GLY A 332 -15.79 25.33 -16.15
N PRO A 333 -14.49 25.19 -15.82
CA PRO A 333 -14.05 24.92 -14.45
C PRO A 333 -14.55 26.00 -13.46
N PRO A 334 -14.75 25.66 -12.17
CA PRO A 334 -15.24 26.60 -11.18
C PRO A 334 -14.18 27.65 -10.82
N LEU A 335 -14.60 28.91 -10.66
CA LEU A 335 -13.71 30.05 -10.29
C LEU A 335 -12.94 29.81 -8.99
N ALA A 336 -13.57 29.10 -8.04
CA ALA A 336 -12.91 28.58 -6.85
C ALA A 336 -13.18 27.08 -6.77
N ASN A 337 -12.12 26.26 -6.70
CA ASN A 337 -12.28 24.81 -6.59
C ASN A 337 -12.91 24.45 -5.23
N PRO A 338 -14.06 23.75 -5.19
CA PRO A 338 -14.76 23.46 -3.94
C PRO A 338 -14.01 22.45 -3.07
N ARG A 339 -13.30 21.48 -3.68
CA ARG A 339 -12.54 20.46 -2.96
C ARG A 339 -11.14 20.96 -2.61
N LYS A 340 -10.80 21.03 -1.33
CA LYS A 340 -9.54 21.57 -0.80
C LYS A 340 -8.53 20.48 -0.45
N ALA A 341 -7.27 20.86 -0.32
CA ALA A 341 -6.25 20.00 0.28
C ALA A 341 -6.59 19.67 1.75
N MET A 342 -7.18 20.62 2.48
CA MET A 342 -7.65 20.42 3.86
C MET A 342 -8.71 19.31 3.96
N ASP A 343 -9.57 19.14 2.95
CA ASP A 343 -10.62 18.11 2.99
C ASP A 343 -9.99 16.72 3.09
N VAL A 344 -9.18 16.34 2.09
CA VAL A 344 -8.51 15.02 2.08
C VAL A 344 -7.49 14.86 3.22
N LEU A 345 -6.88 15.95 3.70
CA LEU A 345 -6.06 15.90 4.90
C LEU A 345 -6.89 15.59 6.14
N ARG A 346 -8.06 16.22 6.32
CA ARG A 346 -8.99 15.90 7.41
C ARG A 346 -9.44 14.45 7.33
N LEU A 347 -9.82 13.97 6.14
CA LEU A 347 -10.24 12.58 6.00
C LEU A 347 -9.12 11.60 6.38
N ALA A 348 -7.86 11.86 6.00
CA ALA A 348 -6.69 11.01 6.34
C ALA A 348 -6.18 11.16 7.79
N THR A 349 -6.82 11.96 8.63
CA THR A 349 -6.39 12.30 10.00
C THR A 349 -7.57 12.16 10.98
N GLN A 350 -8.26 13.26 11.30
CA GLN A 350 -9.40 13.28 12.21
C GLN A 350 -10.58 12.46 11.67
N GLY A 351 -10.88 12.54 10.37
CA GLY A 351 -11.98 11.76 9.76
C GLY A 351 -11.74 10.25 9.80
N GLY A 352 -10.48 9.80 9.67
CA GLY A 352 -10.10 8.40 9.88
C GLY A 352 -10.29 7.96 11.33
N ALA A 353 -9.96 8.82 12.29
CA ALA A 353 -10.22 8.57 13.72
C ALA A 353 -11.72 8.60 14.06
N ASP A 354 -12.48 9.54 13.48
CA ASP A 354 -13.94 9.67 13.63
C ASP A 354 -14.65 8.40 13.13
N ALA A 355 -14.30 7.92 11.92
CA ALA A 355 -14.85 6.70 11.34
C ALA A 355 -14.55 5.44 12.18
N LEU A 356 -13.46 5.43 12.95
CA LEU A 356 -13.09 4.33 13.85
C LEU A 356 -13.67 4.46 15.26
N GLY A 357 -14.49 5.48 15.55
CA GLY A 357 -14.99 5.75 16.90
C GLY A 357 -13.92 6.20 17.90
N VAL A 358 -12.72 6.56 17.44
CA VAL A 358 -11.58 7.03 18.27
C VAL A 358 -11.21 8.49 18.04
N GLY A 359 -12.13 9.27 17.46
CA GLY A 359 -11.99 10.69 17.19
C GLY A 359 -11.75 11.55 18.45
N HIS A 360 -12.04 11.02 19.65
CA HIS A 360 -11.67 11.62 20.95
C HIS A 360 -10.23 11.37 21.37
N LEU A 361 -9.57 10.33 20.85
CA LEU A 361 -8.28 9.82 21.32
C LEU A 361 -7.10 10.22 20.43
N VAL A 362 -7.29 10.22 19.11
CA VAL A 362 -6.27 10.50 18.07
C VAL A 362 -6.87 11.36 16.93
N GLY A 363 -6.17 11.50 15.80
CA GLY A 363 -6.66 12.19 14.59
C GLY A 363 -6.48 13.72 14.57
N SER A 364 -6.32 14.35 15.73
CA SER A 364 -5.92 15.75 15.86
C SER A 364 -4.87 15.93 16.96
N LEU A 365 -4.18 17.06 16.89
CA LEU A 365 -3.27 17.54 17.92
C LEU A 365 -4.06 18.51 18.81
N THR A 366 -4.82 17.92 19.73
CA THR A 366 -5.62 18.60 20.75
C THR A 366 -5.08 18.23 22.13
N PRO A 367 -4.91 19.16 23.07
CA PRO A 367 -4.54 18.83 24.45
C PRO A 367 -5.45 17.75 25.06
N GLY A 368 -4.86 16.76 25.71
CA GLY A 368 -5.55 15.58 26.26
C GLY A 368 -5.60 14.37 25.31
N LYS A 369 -5.34 14.54 24.00
CA LYS A 369 -5.22 13.40 23.06
C LYS A 369 -3.89 12.65 23.21
N ARG A 370 -3.84 11.43 22.68
CA ARG A 370 -2.60 10.64 22.62
C ARG A 370 -1.60 11.31 21.67
N ALA A 371 -0.34 11.26 22.07
CA ALA A 371 0.79 11.81 21.32
C ALA A 371 1.21 10.90 20.17
N ASP A 372 0.30 10.73 19.21
CA ASP A 372 0.59 10.23 17.87
C ASP A 372 0.91 11.45 16.98
N VAL A 373 2.13 11.52 16.44
CA VAL A 373 2.71 12.78 15.94
C VAL A 373 3.69 12.53 14.79
N VAL A 374 3.54 13.24 13.68
CA VAL A 374 4.42 13.14 12.49
C VAL A 374 5.15 14.46 12.25
N VAL A 375 6.49 14.40 12.25
CA VAL A 375 7.39 15.50 11.90
C VAL A 375 7.72 15.45 10.41
N THR A 376 7.49 16.54 9.69
CA THR A 376 7.90 16.70 8.28
C THR A 376 8.85 17.88 8.09
N ALA A 377 9.75 17.74 7.13
CA ALA A 377 10.60 18.82 6.63
C ALA A 377 9.76 19.87 5.91
N CYS A 378 10.11 21.15 6.08
CA CYS A 378 9.58 22.27 5.32
C CYS A 378 10.67 23.00 4.50
N GLU A 379 11.93 22.66 4.76
CA GLU A 379 13.16 23.24 4.21
C GLU A 379 13.74 22.47 3.01
N ASP A 380 13.29 21.23 2.77
CA ASP A 380 13.70 20.43 1.62
C ASP A 380 13.27 21.12 0.30
N VAL A 381 14.06 20.97 -0.77
CA VAL A 381 13.85 21.66 -2.07
C VAL A 381 12.46 21.41 -2.68
N GLY A 382 11.83 20.26 -2.43
CA GLY A 382 10.47 19.97 -2.88
C GLY A 382 9.36 20.63 -2.05
N MET A 383 9.68 21.15 -0.86
CA MET A 383 8.72 21.71 0.10
C MET A 383 8.68 23.24 0.07
N VAL A 384 9.77 23.89 -0.37
CA VAL A 384 9.87 25.35 -0.45
C VAL A 384 9.28 25.91 -1.77
N PRO A 385 8.62 27.09 -1.74
CA PRO A 385 8.28 27.89 -0.57
C PRO A 385 7.02 27.37 0.15
N ALA A 386 7.08 27.22 1.47
CA ALA A 386 6.01 26.71 2.33
C ALA A 386 4.89 27.74 2.60
N VAL A 387 4.35 28.37 1.55
CA VAL A 387 3.37 29.48 1.64
C VAL A 387 2.04 29.01 2.24
N ASP A 388 1.54 27.87 1.75
CA ASP A 388 0.41 27.12 2.30
C ASP A 388 0.97 25.79 2.85
N PRO A 389 0.98 25.58 4.18
CA PRO A 389 1.52 24.35 4.77
C PRO A 389 0.63 23.12 4.49
N VAL A 390 -0.67 23.31 4.29
CA VAL A 390 -1.62 22.23 3.98
C VAL A 390 -1.46 21.81 2.52
N GLY A 391 -1.38 22.79 1.61
CA GLY A 391 -1.01 22.59 0.22
C GLY A 391 0.37 21.95 0.07
N MET A 392 1.38 22.40 0.81
CA MET A 392 2.71 21.78 0.84
C MET A 392 2.64 20.31 1.29
N LEU A 393 1.98 20.02 2.42
CA LEU A 393 1.88 18.67 2.96
C LEU A 393 1.14 17.72 2.00
N VAL A 394 -0.01 18.13 1.46
CA VAL A 394 -0.83 17.28 0.58
C VAL A 394 -0.25 17.22 -0.84
N CYS A 395 0.11 18.34 -1.46
CA CYS A 395 0.49 18.40 -2.88
C CYS A 395 1.98 18.19 -3.16
N ASN A 396 2.87 18.50 -2.21
CA ASN A 396 4.32 18.50 -2.47
C ASN A 396 5.10 17.42 -1.67
N SER A 397 4.68 17.10 -0.44
CA SER A 397 5.44 16.17 0.43
C SER A 397 5.56 14.74 -0.13
N ASN A 398 6.47 13.96 0.43
CA ASN A 398 6.57 12.53 0.15
C ASN A 398 7.20 11.82 1.38
N PRO A 399 7.30 10.47 1.40
CA PRO A 399 7.87 9.76 2.56
C PRO A 399 9.29 10.19 2.95
N SER A 400 10.12 10.67 2.01
CA SER A 400 11.46 11.21 2.35
C SER A 400 11.42 12.52 3.14
N SER A 401 10.30 13.26 3.08
CA SER A 401 10.07 14.48 3.87
C SER A 401 9.79 14.18 5.34
N ILE A 402 9.44 12.94 5.70
CA ILE A 402 9.15 12.56 7.08
C ILE A 402 10.49 12.43 7.85
N ARG A 403 10.63 13.20 8.92
CA ARG A 403 11.83 13.24 9.76
C ARG A 403 11.72 12.34 10.99
N THR A 404 10.54 12.26 11.61
CA THR A 404 10.29 11.51 12.85
C THR A 404 8.80 11.19 12.96
N VAL A 405 8.48 10.04 13.57
CA VAL A 405 7.10 9.66 13.92
C VAL A 405 7.09 9.23 15.39
N LEU A 406 6.13 9.74 16.15
CA LEU A 406 5.80 9.31 17.51
C LEU A 406 4.49 8.53 17.48
N VAL A 407 4.41 7.45 18.26
CA VAL A 407 3.17 6.71 18.52
C VAL A 407 3.10 6.45 20.02
N ASP A 408 2.01 6.89 20.65
CA ASP A 408 1.83 6.91 22.11
C ASP A 408 2.98 7.65 22.82
N GLY A 409 3.34 8.82 22.28
CA GLY A 409 4.46 9.67 22.74
C GLY A 409 5.85 9.15 22.43
N GLN A 410 5.98 7.90 21.99
CA GLN A 410 7.29 7.27 21.79
C GLN A 410 7.72 7.26 20.33
N ALA A 411 8.95 7.69 20.08
CA ALA A 411 9.54 7.69 18.75
C ALA A 411 9.56 6.28 18.12
N ARG A 412 9.38 6.26 16.80
CA ARG A 412 9.48 5.08 15.94
C ARG A 412 10.58 5.32 14.89
N PRO A 413 11.33 4.28 14.48
CA PRO A 413 12.43 4.43 13.54
C PRO A 413 11.89 4.72 12.13
N ALA A 414 11.86 6.00 11.73
CA ALA A 414 11.40 6.45 10.40
C ALA A 414 12.23 5.95 9.21
N ARG A 415 13.30 5.17 9.47
CA ARG A 415 14.11 4.43 8.49
C ARG A 415 14.59 3.12 9.09
N ALA A 416 13.68 2.17 9.30
CA ALA A 416 14.09 0.79 9.57
C ALA A 416 14.87 0.23 8.36
N SER A 417 16.16 -0.09 8.55
CA SER A 417 16.87 -0.98 7.63
C SER A 417 16.19 -2.35 7.64
N ALA A 418 16.08 -3.02 6.51
CA ALA A 418 15.58 -4.40 6.43
C ALA A 418 16.42 -5.39 7.28
N THR A 419 17.63 -4.99 7.70
CA THR A 419 18.48 -5.74 8.63
C THR A 419 18.07 -5.64 10.11
N ALA A 420 17.00 -4.89 10.44
CA ALA A 420 16.58 -4.66 11.83
C ALA A 420 15.72 -5.79 12.43
N ALA A 421 15.20 -6.70 11.61
CA ALA A 421 14.51 -7.90 12.06
C ALA A 421 15.50 -9.09 12.13
N PRO A 422 15.79 -9.64 13.31
CA PRO A 422 16.45 -10.94 13.41
C PRO A 422 15.42 -12.05 13.10
N PRO A 423 15.56 -12.82 12.00
CA PRO A 423 14.70 -13.98 11.79
C PRO A 423 15.00 -15.06 12.85
N PRO A 424 14.02 -15.88 13.23
CA PRO A 424 14.25 -17.00 14.15
C PRO A 424 15.12 -18.09 13.49
N SER A 425 16.44 -17.96 13.64
CA SER A 425 17.44 -18.98 13.30
C SER A 425 17.56 -19.42 11.83
N CYS A 426 17.18 -18.58 10.87
CA CYS A 426 17.54 -18.82 9.47
C CYS A 426 19.06 -18.55 9.27
N SER A 427 19.83 -19.55 8.84
CA SER A 427 21.30 -19.45 8.75
C SER A 427 21.75 -18.76 7.45
N PRO A 428 22.40 -17.57 7.52
CA PRO A 428 22.72 -16.79 6.33
C PRO A 428 23.90 -17.43 5.58
N ARG A 429 23.65 -17.96 4.38
CA ARG A 429 24.70 -18.41 3.47
C ARG A 429 25.37 -17.19 2.84
N THR A 430 26.43 -16.71 3.46
CA THR A 430 27.08 -15.43 3.16
C THR A 430 27.68 -15.38 1.75
N ALA A 431 27.26 -14.38 0.97
CA ALA A 431 27.95 -14.00 -0.26
C ALA A 431 29.05 -12.99 0.08
N ALA A 432 30.30 -13.29 -0.29
CA ALA A 432 31.43 -12.39 -0.05
C ALA A 432 31.36 -11.14 -0.93
N PRO A 433 31.76 -9.95 -0.43
CA PRO A 433 31.84 -8.74 -1.25
C PRO A 433 32.98 -8.86 -2.27
N SER A 434 32.70 -8.52 -3.53
CA SER A 434 33.74 -8.33 -4.55
C SER A 434 34.08 -6.84 -4.66
N SER A 435 35.38 -6.54 -4.76
CA SER A 435 35.87 -5.17 -4.89
C SER A 435 35.63 -4.63 -6.30
N ALA A 436 35.08 -3.42 -6.41
CA ALA A 436 34.96 -2.72 -7.68
C ALA A 436 36.32 -2.12 -8.08
N SER A 437 36.85 -2.51 -9.24
CA SER A 437 38.01 -1.87 -9.86
C SER A 437 37.56 -0.74 -10.79
N THR A 438 38.29 0.38 -10.76
CA THR A 438 38.04 1.55 -11.60
C THR A 438 38.76 1.42 -12.94
N GLY A 439 38.03 1.14 -14.02
CA GLY A 439 38.64 1.19 -15.36
C GLY A 439 37.73 0.75 -16.51
N THR A 440 37.49 1.68 -17.45
CA THR A 440 36.89 1.49 -18.80
C THR A 440 35.51 0.83 -18.91
N LYS A 441 34.64 1.38 -19.78
CA LYS A 441 33.39 0.69 -20.16
C LYS A 441 33.74 -0.65 -20.85
N PRO A 442 33.15 -1.79 -20.44
CA PRO A 442 33.43 -3.07 -21.07
C PRO A 442 32.95 -3.09 -22.52
N SER A 443 33.71 -3.77 -23.38
CA SER A 443 33.31 -4.00 -24.78
C SER A 443 32.32 -5.15 -24.88
N ALA A 444 31.58 -5.23 -26.00
CA ALA A 444 30.71 -6.38 -26.26
C ALA A 444 31.48 -7.73 -26.30
N ALA A 445 32.77 -7.72 -26.68
CA ALA A 445 33.62 -8.91 -26.59
C ALA A 445 33.88 -9.30 -25.12
N THR A 446 34.20 -8.32 -24.26
CA THR A 446 34.38 -8.52 -22.81
C THR A 446 33.15 -9.15 -22.16
N THR A 447 31.94 -8.71 -22.55
CA THR A 447 30.68 -9.32 -22.08
C THR A 447 30.49 -10.75 -22.57
N VAL A 448 30.89 -11.06 -23.81
CA VAL A 448 30.86 -12.43 -24.35
C VAL A 448 31.81 -13.35 -23.60
N ASP A 449 33.01 -12.89 -23.28
CA ASP A 449 33.99 -13.67 -22.53
C ASP A 449 33.50 -13.94 -21.10
N MET A 450 32.89 -12.94 -20.43
CA MET A 450 32.25 -13.11 -19.11
C MET A 450 31.10 -14.13 -19.12
N ILE A 451 30.30 -14.19 -20.19
CA ILE A 451 29.21 -15.17 -20.30
C ILE A 451 29.80 -16.57 -20.52
N ARG A 452 30.83 -16.70 -21.37
CA ARG A 452 31.51 -17.96 -21.68
C ARG A 452 32.34 -18.51 -20.53
N SER A 453 32.90 -17.66 -19.67
CA SER A 453 33.65 -18.09 -18.47
C SER A 453 32.75 -18.64 -17.35
N GLY A 454 31.43 -18.42 -17.44
CA GLY A 454 30.51 -18.69 -16.35
C GLY A 454 30.68 -17.72 -15.17
N ARG A 455 29.89 -17.93 -14.10
CA ARG A 455 29.94 -17.10 -12.90
C ARG A 455 31.08 -17.59 -11.97
N PRO A 456 32.05 -16.72 -11.59
CA PRO A 456 33.12 -17.10 -10.66
C PRO A 456 32.58 -17.73 -9.38
N GLY A 457 33.19 -18.85 -8.95
CA GLY A 457 32.76 -19.61 -7.78
C GLY A 457 31.55 -20.54 -7.99
N THR A 458 31.12 -20.76 -9.23
CA THR A 458 30.07 -21.76 -9.56
C THR A 458 30.62 -22.85 -10.48
N SER A 459 30.07 -24.08 -10.37
CA SER A 459 30.43 -25.23 -11.20
C SER A 459 29.60 -25.35 -12.49
N SER A 460 28.71 -24.37 -12.75
CA SER A 460 27.90 -24.33 -13.96
C SER A 460 28.75 -23.96 -15.19
N PRO A 461 28.63 -24.67 -16.33
CA PRO A 461 29.30 -24.27 -17.56
C PRO A 461 28.79 -22.90 -18.03
N GLY A 462 29.66 -22.14 -18.69
CA GLY A 462 29.33 -20.82 -19.22
C GLY A 462 28.27 -20.84 -20.33
N GLY A 463 27.59 -19.71 -20.50
CA GLY A 463 26.58 -19.54 -21.55
C GLY A 463 27.19 -19.39 -22.94
N THR A 464 26.39 -19.66 -23.98
CA THR A 464 26.80 -19.36 -25.36
C THR A 464 26.51 -17.89 -25.67
N ALA A 465 27.53 -17.14 -26.09
CA ALA A 465 27.40 -15.73 -26.48
C ALA A 465 28.30 -15.40 -27.68
N ALA A 466 27.95 -14.35 -28.41
CA ALA A 466 28.69 -13.83 -29.55
C ALA A 466 28.54 -12.30 -29.66
N ALA A 467 29.60 -11.62 -30.08
CA ALA A 467 29.60 -10.17 -30.27
C ALA A 467 29.35 -9.85 -31.75
N CYS A 468 28.64 -8.76 -32.02
CA CYS A 468 28.46 -8.22 -33.35
C CYS A 468 28.72 -6.71 -33.33
N ALA A 469 29.78 -6.27 -34.01
CA ALA A 469 29.99 -4.84 -34.26
C ALA A 469 28.93 -4.33 -35.25
N ALA A 470 28.34 -3.17 -34.96
CA ALA A 470 27.36 -2.51 -35.80
C ALA A 470 27.17 -1.04 -35.40
N ASP A 471 26.88 -0.15 -36.35
CA ASP A 471 26.37 1.20 -36.05
C ASP A 471 24.83 1.17 -35.95
N VAL A 472 24.31 1.13 -34.72
CA VAL A 472 22.85 1.08 -34.46
C VAL A 472 22.11 2.39 -34.77
N SER A 473 22.79 3.43 -35.25
CA SER A 473 22.16 4.61 -35.85
C SER A 473 21.80 4.42 -37.34
N VAL A 474 22.19 3.28 -37.92
CA VAL A 474 21.90 2.88 -39.31
C VAL A 474 20.87 1.72 -39.29
N PRO A 475 19.63 1.90 -39.80
CA PRO A 475 18.59 0.88 -39.69
C PRO A 475 18.95 -0.49 -40.30
N ALA A 476 19.72 -0.51 -41.40
CA ALA A 476 20.18 -1.74 -42.04
C ALA A 476 21.21 -2.53 -41.19
N GLU A 477 21.99 -1.84 -40.36
CA GLU A 477 22.90 -2.46 -39.40
C GLU A 477 22.11 -3.11 -38.25
N CYS A 478 21.05 -2.45 -37.76
CA CYS A 478 20.12 -3.03 -36.77
C CYS A 478 19.46 -4.32 -37.30
N GLU A 479 19.00 -4.29 -38.56
CA GLU A 479 18.44 -5.48 -39.22
C GLU A 479 19.48 -6.61 -39.34
N ARG A 480 20.72 -6.28 -39.71
CA ARG A 480 21.84 -7.22 -39.78
C ARG A 480 22.15 -7.85 -38.42
N VAL A 481 22.15 -7.09 -37.33
CA VAL A 481 22.37 -7.59 -35.96
C VAL A 481 21.26 -8.56 -35.55
N VAL A 482 19.99 -8.19 -35.74
CA VAL A 482 18.86 -9.05 -35.38
C VAL A 482 18.85 -10.33 -36.21
N ARG A 483 19.11 -10.24 -37.53
CA ARG A 483 19.24 -11.44 -38.38
C ARG A 483 20.38 -12.33 -37.89
N ARG A 484 21.54 -11.74 -37.56
CA ARG A 484 22.71 -12.50 -37.09
C ARG A 484 22.48 -13.20 -35.74
N ALA A 485 21.68 -12.62 -34.85
CA ALA A 485 21.27 -13.29 -33.61
C ALA A 485 20.41 -14.54 -33.90
N VAL A 486 19.43 -14.43 -34.80
CA VAL A 486 18.59 -15.59 -35.19
C VAL A 486 19.39 -16.64 -35.95
N GLU A 487 20.34 -16.25 -36.81
CA GLU A 487 21.28 -17.18 -37.48
C GLU A 487 22.15 -17.98 -36.49
N LEU A 488 22.56 -17.38 -35.37
CA LEU A 488 23.47 -17.99 -34.39
C LEU A 488 22.77 -18.81 -33.31
N PHE A 489 21.59 -18.36 -32.87
CA PHE A 489 20.87 -18.93 -31.73
C PHE A 489 19.53 -19.57 -32.11
N GLY A 490 19.23 -19.68 -33.41
CA GLY A 490 18.02 -20.28 -33.99
C GLY A 490 16.73 -19.45 -33.82
N ARG A 491 16.63 -18.67 -32.74
CA ARG A 491 15.47 -17.84 -32.40
C ARG A 491 15.88 -16.57 -31.65
N LEU A 492 14.90 -15.74 -31.33
CA LEU A 492 15.06 -14.59 -30.44
C LEU A 492 13.89 -14.59 -29.44
N ASP A 493 14.17 -14.58 -28.15
CA ASP A 493 13.16 -14.47 -27.09
C ASP A 493 13.03 -13.02 -26.59
N VAL A 494 14.15 -12.36 -26.29
CA VAL A 494 14.20 -11.05 -25.61
C VAL A 494 15.16 -10.10 -26.35
N LEU A 495 14.80 -8.81 -26.40
CA LEU A 495 15.68 -7.71 -26.81
C LEU A 495 15.98 -6.80 -25.60
N VAL A 496 17.25 -6.51 -25.35
CA VAL A 496 17.68 -5.54 -24.31
C VAL A 496 18.35 -4.35 -24.98
N ASN A 497 17.58 -3.28 -25.20
CA ASN A 497 18.04 -2.04 -25.81
C ASN A 497 18.81 -1.15 -24.81
N ASN A 498 20.01 -1.59 -24.43
CA ASN A 498 20.90 -0.82 -23.55
C ASN A 498 22.03 -0.13 -24.34
N VAL A 499 21.71 0.96 -25.03
CA VAL A 499 22.66 1.79 -25.78
C VAL A 499 22.40 3.27 -25.49
N GLY A 500 23.47 4.04 -25.33
CA GLY A 500 23.38 5.47 -25.06
C GLY A 500 24.71 6.20 -25.15
N VAL A 501 24.68 7.39 -25.75
CA VAL A 501 25.76 8.39 -25.77
C VAL A 501 25.30 9.66 -25.07
N LEU A 502 26.25 10.47 -24.60
CA LEU A 502 25.96 11.87 -24.27
C LEU A 502 25.67 12.62 -25.58
N GLY A 503 24.55 13.34 -25.63
CA GLY A 503 24.23 14.23 -26.75
C GLY A 503 25.00 15.55 -26.68
N ALA A 504 24.70 16.49 -27.57
CA ALA A 504 25.25 17.83 -27.51
C ALA A 504 24.92 18.53 -26.15
N PRO A 505 25.89 19.20 -25.52
CA PRO A 505 25.64 20.01 -24.34
C PRO A 505 24.94 21.32 -24.71
N GLY A 506 24.07 21.82 -23.83
CA GLY A 506 23.39 23.11 -23.98
C GLY A 506 22.04 23.17 -23.29
N SER A 507 21.44 24.36 -23.27
CA SER A 507 20.00 24.54 -23.04
C SER A 507 19.22 24.32 -24.33
N ALA A 508 17.89 24.23 -24.27
CA ALA A 508 17.03 24.16 -25.46
C ALA A 508 17.15 25.37 -26.41
N THR A 509 17.84 26.45 -26.01
CA THR A 509 18.10 27.65 -26.82
C THR A 509 19.56 27.78 -27.29
N ALA A 510 20.45 26.87 -26.88
CA ALA A 510 21.89 26.96 -27.12
C ALA A 510 22.55 25.60 -27.45
N VAL A 511 21.76 24.53 -27.60
CA VAL A 511 22.27 23.22 -28.01
C VAL A 511 22.64 23.24 -29.50
N GLU A 512 23.73 22.57 -29.85
CA GLU A 512 24.15 22.35 -31.23
C GLU A 512 23.24 21.27 -31.86
N GLN A 513 22.58 21.61 -32.97
CA GLN A 513 21.48 20.83 -33.54
C GLN A 513 21.94 19.48 -34.12
N ASP A 514 23.05 19.43 -34.87
CA ASP A 514 23.54 18.18 -35.48
C ASP A 514 23.94 17.17 -34.40
N GLY A 515 24.59 17.64 -33.32
CA GLY A 515 24.95 16.85 -32.15
C GLY A 515 23.75 16.44 -31.28
N TRP A 516 22.69 17.25 -31.23
CA TRP A 516 21.42 16.84 -30.61
C TRP A 516 20.71 15.77 -31.44
N GLU A 517 20.58 15.97 -32.75
CA GLU A 517 19.96 15.01 -33.66
C GLU A 517 20.74 13.69 -33.69
N ARG A 518 22.08 13.73 -33.71
CA ARG A 518 22.93 12.55 -33.56
C ARG A 518 22.71 11.84 -32.22
N GLY A 519 22.57 12.59 -31.13
CA GLY A 519 22.23 12.07 -29.81
C GLY A 519 20.88 11.35 -29.82
N MET A 520 19.84 11.97 -30.37
CA MET A 520 18.50 11.38 -30.50
C MET A 520 18.49 10.16 -31.43
N ARG A 521 19.26 10.20 -32.53
CA ARG A 521 19.41 9.10 -33.48
C ARG A 521 20.01 7.85 -32.83
N VAL A 522 21.02 8.03 -31.97
CA VAL A 522 21.66 6.91 -31.23
C VAL A 522 20.84 6.48 -30.01
N ASN A 523 20.27 7.41 -29.24
CA ASN A 523 19.64 7.09 -27.95
C ASN A 523 18.17 6.66 -28.09
N VAL A 524 17.44 7.15 -29.10
CA VAL A 524 16.01 6.87 -29.31
C VAL A 524 15.78 6.13 -30.62
N GLY A 525 16.38 6.62 -31.72
CA GLY A 525 16.24 6.00 -33.04
C GLY A 525 16.66 4.53 -33.07
N SER A 526 17.85 4.22 -32.52
CA SER A 526 18.36 2.85 -32.43
C SER A 526 17.39 1.88 -31.73
N MET A 527 16.73 2.31 -30.65
CA MET A 527 15.78 1.50 -29.91
C MET A 527 14.59 1.12 -30.78
N VAL A 528 14.06 2.09 -31.53
CA VAL A 528 12.95 1.90 -32.47
C VAL A 528 13.35 0.96 -33.62
N TRP A 529 14.55 1.13 -34.20
CA TRP A 529 15.00 0.26 -35.30
C TRP A 529 15.31 -1.16 -34.84
N MET A 530 16.00 -1.35 -33.71
CA MET A 530 16.22 -2.67 -33.12
C MET A 530 14.88 -3.36 -32.79
N ALA A 531 13.93 -2.64 -32.19
CA ALA A 531 12.59 -3.16 -31.88
C ALA A 531 11.81 -3.56 -33.16
N LYS A 532 11.80 -2.70 -34.19
CA LYS A 532 11.17 -2.95 -35.49
C LYS A 532 11.57 -4.29 -36.11
N TYR A 533 12.85 -4.66 -36.01
CA TYR A 533 13.36 -5.91 -36.57
C TYR A 533 13.26 -7.10 -35.60
N ALA A 534 13.42 -6.88 -34.30
CA ALA A 534 13.41 -7.93 -33.27
C ALA A 534 12.01 -8.44 -32.92
N ILE A 535 11.03 -7.54 -32.74
CA ILE A 535 9.67 -7.92 -32.29
C ILE A 535 9.01 -8.95 -33.24
N PRO A 536 9.08 -8.82 -34.59
CA PRO A 536 8.59 -9.84 -35.51
C PRO A 536 9.32 -11.20 -35.46
N ARG A 537 10.46 -11.29 -34.77
CA ARG A 537 11.17 -12.55 -34.46
C ARG A 537 10.72 -13.09 -33.10
N CYS A 538 10.67 -12.25 -32.06
CA CYS A 538 10.13 -12.61 -30.74
C CYS A 538 8.70 -13.16 -30.81
N LEU A 539 7.81 -12.53 -31.60
CA LEU A 539 6.42 -12.98 -31.76
C LEU A 539 6.31 -14.37 -32.41
N ARG A 540 7.25 -14.75 -33.29
CA ARG A 540 7.30 -16.12 -33.86
C ARG A 540 7.75 -17.13 -32.81
N THR A 541 8.66 -16.75 -31.91
CA THR A 541 9.07 -17.57 -30.76
C THR A 541 7.92 -17.75 -29.75
N ILE A 542 7.08 -16.71 -29.55
CA ILE A 542 5.91 -16.77 -28.67
C ILE A 542 4.82 -17.66 -29.28
N ALA A 543 4.51 -17.51 -30.57
CA ALA A 543 3.50 -18.33 -31.25
C ALA A 543 3.77 -19.85 -31.15
N TRP A 544 5.06 -20.25 -31.12
CA TRP A 544 5.47 -21.65 -30.90
C TRP A 544 5.17 -22.18 -29.48
N ARG A 545 4.96 -21.30 -28.49
CA ARG A 545 4.65 -21.67 -27.09
C ARG A 545 3.15 -21.70 -26.75
N VAL A 546 2.28 -21.31 -27.67
CA VAL A 546 0.80 -21.27 -27.47
C VAL A 546 0.08 -22.24 -28.44
N GLY A 547 0.84 -23.16 -29.05
CA GLY A 547 0.36 -24.06 -30.10
C GLY A 547 1.04 -25.43 -30.06
N GLY A 548 1.15 -26.00 -28.86
CA GLY A 548 1.71 -27.33 -28.57
C GLY A 548 1.21 -27.83 -27.23
#